data_AF-A0A7S2YH03-F1
#
_entry.id   AF-A0A7S2YH03-F1
#
_cell.length_a   1.000
_cell.length_b   1.000
_cell.length_c   1.000
_cell.angle_alpha   90.00
_cell.angle_beta   90.00
_cell.angle_gamma   90.00
#
_symmetry.space_group_name_H-M   'P 1'
#
loop_
_entity.id
_entity.type
_entity.pdbx_description
1 polymer ?
#
loop_
_entity_poly.entity_id
_entity_poly.type
_entity_poly.pdbx_seq_one_letter_code
_entity_poly.pdbx_strand_id
1 'polypeptide(L)'
;QTYFIERQNSSHQSLAKMGVSPSNGGPGLLLPFSRATSTNSLRSGISSTGNNGESSRLLMNNSDSNGSLKNYLYYGGNPALNEQDGRPRTLRFQVVLWNVGRLDIVTGAVPMTFRISLFWNDHSPPESDDLTAPGEDGSTTCSTHNVWRMHGRQKAFQQELRDVPIKAMEVPPVSILNVATFETIGSAEVNMLNEETRLMRWSCMYRASVLQQEDNCRVEDFPHDDHDLHLKLAILTNRGRGKIWDRRVWKLALATADDAQSSTRIPHGLIVDQARIPEFSYNKERGLQFQFCQLDHGAMDQDSHEEQTPEMYLRVSLNVLRESGYYDNNIVPLLALLNVVAVSVLTFQDTEFFYRALITLNIAFVEMGIRMTADSHLPSVGYEIRLQRILNEFFVMLMMLVLESMMVYVVRTYTNVSEYFTFYTDWAMAVIALAHNFYILNGYYQSKRR
;
A
#
# COMPACT_ATOMS: atom_id res chain seq x y z
N GLN A 1 18.52 -26.38 -16.05
CA GLN A 1 18.95 -27.15 -14.85
C GLN A 1 18.24 -26.53 -13.68
N THR A 2 17.17 -27.20 -13.24
CA THR A 2 16.16 -26.66 -12.33
C THR A 2 16.06 -27.67 -11.19
N TYR A 3 16.50 -27.29 -10.00
CA TYR A 3 16.25 -28.09 -8.79
C TYR A 3 15.07 -27.45 -8.06
N PHE A 4 13.92 -28.10 -8.17
CA PHE A 4 12.75 -27.90 -7.33
C PHE A 4 12.92 -28.79 -6.10
N ILE A 5 12.90 -28.21 -4.91
CA ILE A 5 12.77 -28.96 -3.65
C ILE A 5 11.32 -28.86 -3.22
N GLU A 6 10.59 -29.92 -3.51
CA GLU A 6 9.24 -30.19 -3.04
C GLU A 6 9.34 -30.83 -1.65
N ARG A 7 8.85 -30.14 -0.62
CA ARG A 7 8.78 -30.69 0.75
C ARG A 7 7.34 -31.12 1.01
N GLN A 8 7.10 -32.42 0.86
CA GLN A 8 5.91 -33.10 1.33
C GLN A 8 5.88 -33.09 2.86
N ASN A 9 4.72 -32.75 3.44
CA ASN A 9 4.33 -33.18 4.78
C ASN A 9 2.90 -33.69 4.72
N SER A 10 2.77 -35.01 4.59
CA SER A 10 1.55 -35.77 4.76
C SER A 10 1.52 -36.36 6.16
N SER A 11 0.48 -36.07 6.94
CA SER A 11 0.04 -36.94 8.02
C SER A 11 -1.48 -37.02 8.02
N HIS A 12 -1.96 -38.17 7.58
CA HIS A 12 -3.30 -38.70 7.74
C HIS A 12 -3.78 -38.61 9.19
N GLN A 13 -5.03 -38.17 9.40
CA GLN A 13 -5.95 -38.86 10.30
C GLN A 13 -7.37 -38.83 9.71
N SER A 14 -7.84 -40.03 9.40
CA SER A 14 -9.19 -40.38 9.01
C SER A 14 -10.08 -40.52 10.23
N LEU A 15 -11.28 -39.94 10.23
CA LEU A 15 -12.38 -40.48 11.04
C LEU A 15 -13.76 -40.25 10.40
N ALA A 16 -14.34 -41.38 10.03
CA ALA A 16 -15.75 -41.79 10.00
C ALA A 16 -16.84 -40.79 9.55
N LYS A 17 -17.39 -41.11 8.37
CA LYS A 17 -18.79 -40.92 7.99
C LYS A 17 -19.74 -41.55 9.03
N MET A 18 -20.69 -40.78 9.54
CA MET A 18 -22.04 -41.27 9.86
C MET A 18 -23.04 -40.24 9.35
N GLY A 19 -23.90 -40.69 8.44
CA GLY A 19 -25.01 -39.91 7.92
C GLY A 19 -26.23 -40.05 8.83
N VAL A 20 -26.92 -38.94 9.04
CA VAL A 20 -28.33 -38.91 9.44
C VAL A 20 -28.95 -37.69 8.76
N SER A 21 -29.87 -37.93 7.82
CA SER A 21 -30.84 -36.91 7.37
C SER A 21 -31.88 -36.70 8.47
N PRO A 22 -32.46 -35.49 8.54
CA PRO A 22 -33.90 -35.46 8.33
C PRO A 22 -34.37 -34.31 7.44
N SER A 23 -35.44 -34.64 6.72
CA SER A 23 -36.24 -33.80 5.85
C SER A 23 -37.22 -32.90 6.61
N ASN A 24 -37.49 -31.76 5.97
CA ASN A 24 -38.76 -31.02 5.90
C ASN A 24 -39.30 -30.27 7.14
N GLY A 25 -39.42 -28.95 6.96
CA GLY A 25 -40.73 -28.30 7.11
C GLY A 25 -40.73 -26.94 7.81
N GLY A 26 -40.91 -25.86 7.05
CA GLY A 26 -41.69 -24.70 7.51
C GLY A 26 -41.08 -23.31 7.29
N PRO A 27 -41.89 -22.28 6.97
CA PRO A 27 -41.49 -21.13 6.18
C PRO A 27 -41.26 -19.86 7.02
N GLY A 28 -40.44 -18.92 6.52
CA GLY A 28 -40.24 -17.63 7.19
C GLY A 28 -39.55 -16.57 6.34
N LEU A 29 -40.38 -15.79 5.64
CA LEU A 29 -40.21 -14.35 5.33
C LEU A 29 -38.80 -13.84 4.98
N LEU A 30 -38.51 -13.81 3.67
CA LEU A 30 -37.52 -12.91 3.08
C LEU A 30 -38.12 -11.51 2.93
N LEU A 31 -37.57 -10.53 3.64
CA LEU A 31 -37.75 -9.11 3.33
C LEU A 31 -36.61 -8.65 2.39
N PRO A 32 -36.90 -7.86 1.35
CA PRO A 32 -35.87 -7.35 0.45
C PRO A 32 -35.21 -6.11 1.06
N PHE A 33 -33.87 -6.13 1.17
CA PHE A 33 -33.11 -4.91 1.43
C PHE A 33 -33.05 -4.08 0.14
N SER A 34 -33.78 -2.96 0.17
CA SER A 34 -33.83 -1.97 -0.90
C SER A 34 -32.47 -1.28 -1.07
N ARG A 35 -32.01 -1.32 -2.32
CA ARG A 35 -30.87 -0.60 -2.87
C ARG A 35 -31.21 0.89 -2.92
N ALA A 36 -30.57 1.71 -2.09
CA ALA A 36 -30.70 3.17 -2.18
C ALA A 36 -29.94 3.67 -3.42
N THR A 37 -30.67 3.95 -4.48
CA THR A 37 -30.26 4.83 -5.58
C THR A 37 -30.26 6.28 -5.09
N SER A 38 -29.11 6.93 -5.07
CA SER A 38 -29.02 8.39 -4.89
C SER A 38 -29.46 9.08 -6.19
N THR A 39 -30.64 9.68 -6.16
CA THR A 39 -31.19 10.51 -7.23
C THR A 39 -30.55 11.90 -7.23
N ASN A 40 -30.17 12.34 -8.42
CA ASN A 40 -29.93 13.73 -8.78
C ASN A 40 -31.09 14.64 -8.33
N SER A 41 -30.77 15.76 -7.69
CA SER A 41 -31.69 16.90 -7.60
C SER A 41 -30.99 18.16 -8.10
N LEU A 42 -31.43 18.59 -9.29
CA LEU A 42 -31.31 19.95 -9.79
C LEU A 42 -31.83 20.96 -8.75
N ARG A 43 -31.08 22.03 -8.50
CA ARG A 43 -31.66 23.31 -8.08
C ARG A 43 -30.86 24.48 -8.67
N SER A 44 -31.57 25.23 -9.50
CA SER A 44 -31.34 26.63 -9.90
C SER A 44 -30.80 27.48 -8.74
N GLY A 45 -29.82 28.36 -8.88
CA GLY A 45 -29.67 29.36 -9.93
C GLY A 45 -30.13 30.72 -9.39
N ILE A 46 -29.24 31.42 -8.67
CA ILE A 46 -29.27 32.88 -8.52
C ILE A 46 -27.84 33.39 -8.64
N SER A 47 -27.67 34.31 -9.58
CA SER A 47 -26.48 35.02 -9.99
C SER A 47 -25.98 36.02 -8.95
N SER A 48 -24.66 36.07 -8.75
CA SER A 48 -23.97 37.34 -8.47
C SER A 48 -22.62 37.34 -9.17
N THR A 49 -22.53 38.22 -10.17
CA THR A 49 -21.35 38.63 -10.92
C THR A 49 -20.28 39.24 -10.02
N GLY A 50 -19.02 38.86 -10.24
CA GLY A 50 -17.87 39.50 -9.63
C GLY A 50 -16.57 39.04 -10.32
N ASN A 51 -16.07 39.89 -11.22
CA ASN A 51 -14.81 39.76 -11.92
C ASN A 51 -13.59 39.55 -11.00
N ASN A 52 -12.59 38.84 -11.53
CA ASN A 52 -11.12 38.93 -11.38
C ASN A 52 -10.60 37.50 -11.48
N GLY A 53 -9.84 37.08 -12.49
CA GLY A 53 -8.60 37.69 -12.94
C GLY A 53 -7.48 36.69 -12.64
N GLU A 54 -7.04 35.97 -13.67
CA GLU A 54 -5.70 35.40 -13.91
C GLU A 54 -4.93 34.59 -12.83
N SER A 55 -4.21 33.59 -13.35
CA SER A 55 -3.00 32.98 -12.79
C SER A 55 -3.15 31.95 -11.66
N SER A 56 -3.16 30.66 -12.04
CA SER A 56 -2.64 29.59 -11.18
C SER A 56 -1.33 29.06 -11.77
N ARG A 57 -0.24 29.75 -11.40
CA ARG A 57 1.11 29.21 -11.43
C ARG A 57 1.21 28.17 -10.30
N LEU A 58 1.45 26.92 -10.67
CA LEU A 58 1.92 25.88 -9.76
C LEU A 58 3.33 26.28 -9.28
N LEU A 59 3.42 26.76 -8.04
CA LEU A 59 4.67 26.95 -7.34
C LEU A 59 5.15 25.58 -6.85
N MET A 60 6.16 25.04 -7.54
CA MET A 60 7.07 24.06 -6.95
C MET A 60 7.93 24.79 -5.92
N ASN A 61 7.60 24.63 -4.64
CA ASN A 61 8.54 24.90 -3.56
C ASN A 61 9.47 23.70 -3.43
N ASN A 62 10.64 23.82 -4.06
CA ASN A 62 11.83 23.08 -3.67
C ASN A 62 12.41 23.80 -2.45
N SER A 63 12.21 23.22 -1.27
CA SER A 63 12.96 23.58 -0.06
C SER A 63 13.81 22.39 0.34
N ASP A 64 15.09 22.50 -0.01
CA ASP A 64 16.27 22.10 0.76
C ASP A 64 16.15 20.87 1.68
N SER A 65 16.61 19.73 1.16
CA SER A 65 17.34 18.75 1.97
C SER A 65 18.79 18.69 1.48
N ASN A 66 19.59 19.65 1.94
CA ASN A 66 21.05 19.56 2.00
C ASN A 66 21.44 18.46 2.99
N GLY A 67 21.24 17.20 2.60
CA GLY A 67 21.84 16.03 3.22
C GLY A 67 23.18 15.76 2.55
N SER A 68 24.24 16.27 3.16
CA SER A 68 25.65 16.14 2.76
C SER A 68 26.03 14.73 2.28
N LEU A 69 26.15 14.57 0.95
CA LEU A 69 26.81 13.44 0.28
C LEU A 69 28.23 13.82 -0.16
N LYS A 70 28.94 14.58 0.67
CA LYS A 70 30.38 14.82 0.55
C LYS A 70 31.11 13.92 1.53
N ASN A 71 31.42 12.69 1.10
CA ASN A 71 32.59 11.91 1.51
C ASN A 71 32.55 10.53 0.86
N TYR A 72 33.03 10.44 -0.38
CA TYR A 72 33.68 9.23 -0.89
C TYR A 72 34.85 9.69 -1.76
N LEU A 73 35.95 9.99 -1.06
CA LEU A 73 37.27 10.20 -1.65
C LEU A 73 37.86 8.85 -2.05
N TYR A 74 38.31 8.80 -3.31
CA TYR A 74 39.47 8.06 -3.82
C TYR A 74 39.94 6.82 -3.04
N TYR A 75 39.76 5.64 -3.63
CA TYR A 75 40.72 4.55 -3.49
C TYR A 75 41.09 4.00 -4.86
N GLY A 76 42.40 4.01 -5.12
CA GLY A 76 43.04 3.50 -6.32
C GLY A 76 43.12 1.98 -6.31
N GLY A 77 42.84 1.40 -7.47
CA GLY A 77 43.05 -0.01 -7.78
C GLY A 77 42.74 -0.25 -9.24
N ASN A 78 43.78 -0.41 -10.06
CA ASN A 78 43.69 -0.65 -11.51
C ASN A 78 42.73 -1.82 -11.84
N PRO A 79 41.89 -1.63 -12.88
CA PRO A 79 41.90 -2.58 -13.97
C PRO A 79 42.03 -1.83 -15.30
N ALA A 80 43.14 -2.09 -16.00
CA ALA A 80 43.34 -1.65 -17.37
C ALA A 80 42.32 -2.34 -18.29
N LEU A 81 41.17 -1.70 -18.50
CA LEU A 81 40.21 -1.95 -19.58
C LEU A 81 39.56 -0.60 -19.95
N ASN A 82 40.20 0.11 -20.89
CA ASN A 82 39.68 1.25 -21.65
C ASN A 82 38.76 2.23 -20.92
N GLU A 83 39.40 3.09 -20.12
CA GLU A 83 38.84 4.23 -19.39
C GLU A 83 38.68 5.48 -20.29
N GLN A 84 38.27 5.31 -21.56
CA GLN A 84 38.40 6.41 -22.53
C GLN A 84 37.32 7.51 -22.45
N ASP A 85 36.26 7.35 -21.64
CA ASP A 85 35.24 8.40 -21.48
C ASP A 85 35.00 8.87 -20.04
N GLY A 86 35.56 8.21 -19.02
CA GLY A 86 35.47 8.62 -17.60
C GLY A 86 34.05 8.80 -17.02
N ARG A 87 33.00 8.68 -17.82
CA ARG A 87 31.61 8.91 -17.42
C ARG A 87 31.06 7.65 -16.75
N PRO A 88 30.54 7.75 -15.52
CA PRO A 88 29.95 6.60 -14.84
C PRO A 88 28.73 6.12 -15.64
N ARG A 89 28.67 4.82 -15.94
CA ARG A 89 27.50 4.24 -16.60
C ARG A 89 26.35 4.22 -15.59
N THR A 90 25.16 4.65 -16.01
CA THR A 90 24.01 4.76 -15.12
C THR A 90 22.83 3.95 -15.65
N LEU A 91 22.15 3.26 -14.73
CA LEU A 91 20.90 2.54 -14.96
C LEU A 91 19.79 3.31 -14.27
N ARG A 92 18.92 3.94 -15.06
CA ARG A 92 17.92 4.88 -14.57
C ARG A 92 16.54 4.25 -14.56
N PHE A 93 15.86 4.26 -13.41
CA PHE A 93 14.54 3.66 -13.23
C PHE A 93 13.41 4.69 -13.32
N GLN A 94 12.30 4.28 -13.91
CA GLN A 94 11.00 4.95 -13.81
C GLN A 94 9.94 3.91 -13.45
N VAL A 95 9.07 4.23 -12.48
CA VAL A 95 7.99 3.32 -12.05
C VAL A 95 6.66 4.03 -12.11
N VAL A 96 5.70 3.43 -12.82
CA VAL A 96 4.34 3.94 -12.95
C VAL A 96 3.38 2.94 -12.31
N LEU A 97 2.68 3.35 -11.26
CA LEU A 97 1.70 2.53 -10.56
C LEU A 97 0.30 2.78 -11.13
N TRP A 98 -0.32 1.74 -11.65
CA TRP A 98 -1.62 1.79 -12.31
C TRP A 98 -2.77 1.40 -11.39
N ASN A 99 -2.59 0.35 -10.60
CA ASN A 99 -3.62 -0.15 -9.71
C ASN A 99 -3.00 -0.77 -8.46
N VAL A 100 -3.65 -0.58 -7.31
CA VAL A 100 -3.33 -1.24 -6.05
C VAL A 100 -4.61 -1.90 -5.56
N GLY A 101 -4.59 -3.22 -5.48
CA GLY A 101 -5.68 -4.04 -4.99
C GLY A 101 -5.83 -3.95 -3.47
N ARG A 102 -6.73 -4.79 -2.94
CA ARG A 102 -6.97 -4.89 -1.50
C ARG A 102 -5.72 -5.44 -0.80
N LEU A 103 -5.24 -4.74 0.22
CA LEU A 103 -4.20 -5.23 1.12
C LEU A 103 -4.75 -6.39 1.95
N ASP A 104 -4.15 -7.56 1.82
CA ASP A 104 -4.41 -8.68 2.73
C ASP A 104 -3.49 -8.54 3.95
N ILE A 105 -4.06 -8.08 5.06
CA ILE A 105 -3.35 -7.82 6.32
C ILE A 105 -2.79 -9.11 6.92
N VAL A 106 -3.43 -10.26 6.67
CA VAL A 106 -3.01 -11.55 7.24
C VAL A 106 -1.76 -12.08 6.52
N THR A 107 -1.73 -11.97 5.20
CA THR A 107 -0.60 -12.46 4.39
C THR A 107 0.44 -11.40 4.10
N GLY A 108 0.15 -10.12 4.36
CA GLY A 108 0.95 -8.97 3.93
C GLY A 108 1.01 -8.80 2.42
N ALA A 109 0.17 -9.50 1.65
CA ALA A 109 0.19 -9.47 0.20
C ALA A 109 -0.67 -8.35 -0.37
N VAL A 110 -0.12 -7.61 -1.33
CA VAL A 110 -0.82 -6.53 -2.03
C VAL A 110 -0.77 -6.78 -3.53
N PRO A 111 -1.90 -7.07 -4.18
CA PRO A 111 -1.98 -7.10 -5.62
C PRO A 111 -1.67 -5.70 -6.19
N MET A 112 -0.67 -5.57 -7.05
CA MET A 112 -0.31 -4.32 -7.69
C MET A 112 -0.21 -4.51 -9.20
N THR A 113 -0.61 -3.49 -9.96
CA THR A 113 -0.35 -3.38 -11.39
C THR A 113 0.53 -2.16 -11.61
N PHE A 114 1.72 -2.35 -12.17
CA PHE A 114 2.69 -1.29 -12.39
C PHE A 114 3.46 -1.51 -13.69
N ARG A 115 4.02 -0.43 -14.23
CA ARG A 115 4.94 -0.44 -15.35
C ARG A 115 6.31 0.00 -14.86
N ILE A 116 7.33 -0.77 -15.20
CA ILE A 116 8.73 -0.42 -14.95
C ILE A 116 9.32 -0.01 -16.29
N SER A 117 10.00 1.12 -16.32
CA SER A 117 10.87 1.50 -17.42
C SER A 117 12.31 1.67 -16.92
N LEU A 118 13.25 1.27 -17.75
CA LEU A 118 14.67 1.33 -17.48
C LEU A 118 15.37 2.02 -18.65
N PHE A 119 16.29 2.93 -18.33
CA PHE A 119 17.07 3.68 -19.31
C PHE A 119 18.55 3.44 -19.10
N TRP A 120 19.28 3.24 -20.20
CA TRP A 120 20.73 3.04 -20.20
C TRP A 120 21.34 3.42 -21.55
N ASN A 121 22.64 3.72 -21.56
CA ASN A 121 23.37 3.98 -22.80
C ASN A 121 24.06 2.68 -23.25
N ASP A 122 23.80 2.24 -24.47
CA ASP A 122 24.49 1.08 -25.04
C ASP A 122 25.87 1.48 -25.55
N HIS A 123 26.91 0.91 -24.96
CA HIS A 123 28.32 1.19 -25.27
C HIS A 123 28.95 0.16 -26.20
N SER A 124 28.18 -0.72 -26.84
CA SER A 124 28.73 -1.52 -27.92
C SER A 124 29.34 -0.58 -28.98
N PRO A 125 30.52 -0.91 -29.54
CA PRO A 125 31.11 -0.08 -30.58
C PRO A 125 30.09 0.07 -31.73
N PRO A 126 30.01 1.25 -32.37
CA PRO A 126 29.30 1.34 -33.64
C PRO A 126 29.97 0.32 -34.57
N GLU A 127 29.22 -0.66 -35.05
CA GLU A 127 29.72 -1.54 -36.09
C GLU A 127 30.09 -0.62 -37.26
N SER A 128 31.37 -0.64 -37.62
CA SER A 128 31.81 0.04 -38.83
C SER A 128 31.02 -0.57 -39.97
N ASP A 129 30.18 0.24 -40.63
CA ASP A 129 29.49 -0.10 -41.87
C ASP A 129 30.52 -0.39 -42.96
N ASP A 130 31.19 -1.54 -42.88
CA ASP A 130 32.20 -1.99 -43.84
C ASP A 130 31.56 -2.65 -45.07
N LEU A 131 30.25 -2.43 -45.29
CA LEU A 131 29.53 -2.85 -46.49
C LEU A 131 29.34 -1.64 -47.41
N THR A 132 30.44 -1.26 -48.07
CA THR A 132 30.42 -0.43 -49.27
C THR A 132 29.74 -1.21 -50.41
N ALA A 133 28.40 -1.14 -50.47
CA ALA A 133 27.66 -1.44 -51.69
C ALA A 133 27.36 -0.11 -52.41
N PRO A 134 27.94 0.15 -53.59
CA PRO A 134 27.64 1.35 -54.36
C PRO A 134 26.35 1.13 -55.16
N GLY A 135 25.33 1.96 -54.96
CA GLY A 135 24.15 1.90 -55.82
C GLY A 135 22.94 2.72 -55.37
N GLU A 136 22.85 3.93 -55.93
CA GLU A 136 21.63 4.60 -56.42
C GLU A 136 20.56 5.11 -55.43
N ASP A 137 20.58 6.44 -55.33
CA ASP A 137 19.47 7.39 -55.50
C ASP A 137 18.29 7.40 -54.51
N GLY A 138 18.39 8.35 -53.58
CA GLY A 138 17.47 9.50 -53.59
C GLY A 138 16.03 9.22 -53.17
N SER A 139 15.82 8.69 -51.97
CA SER A 139 14.50 8.65 -51.34
C SER A 139 14.60 9.24 -49.94
N THR A 140 13.90 10.36 -49.70
CA THR A 140 13.70 10.98 -48.39
C THR A 140 12.88 10.04 -47.51
N THR A 141 13.56 9.10 -46.85
CA THR A 141 12.94 8.13 -45.96
C THR A 141 12.48 8.82 -44.68
N CYS A 142 11.17 8.82 -44.44
CA CYS A 142 10.62 8.93 -43.09
C CYS A 142 11.43 8.00 -42.18
N SER A 143 11.96 8.52 -41.06
CA SER A 143 12.71 7.74 -40.09
C SER A 143 11.82 6.61 -39.57
N THR A 144 11.93 5.43 -40.18
CA THR A 144 11.27 4.23 -39.70
C THR A 144 11.91 3.90 -38.38
N HIS A 145 11.21 4.21 -37.28
CA HIS A 145 11.67 3.88 -35.94
C HIS A 145 12.03 2.39 -35.89
N ASN A 146 13.29 2.11 -35.58
CA ASN A 146 13.79 0.75 -35.41
C ASN A 146 13.04 0.09 -34.25
N VAL A 147 12.14 -0.84 -34.56
CA VAL A 147 11.36 -1.58 -33.56
C VAL A 147 12.24 -2.70 -33.00
N TRP A 148 12.53 -2.67 -31.70
CA TRP A 148 13.28 -3.75 -31.05
C TRP A 148 12.32 -4.71 -30.35
N ARG A 149 12.49 -6.01 -30.59
CA ARG A 149 11.72 -7.07 -29.91
C ARG A 149 12.59 -7.84 -28.94
N MET A 150 12.07 -8.05 -27.74
CA MET A 150 12.70 -8.93 -26.75
C MET A 150 12.69 -10.38 -27.24
N HIS A 151 13.81 -11.06 -27.05
CA HIS A 151 13.97 -12.50 -27.23
C HIS A 151 14.52 -13.08 -25.93
N GLY A 152 13.64 -13.76 -25.18
CA GLY A 152 13.91 -14.12 -23.80
C GLY A 152 13.88 -12.91 -22.86
N ARG A 153 14.66 -12.96 -21.77
CA ARG A 153 14.64 -11.93 -20.71
C ARG A 153 15.73 -10.85 -20.83
N GLN A 154 16.80 -11.13 -21.58
CA GLN A 154 18.04 -10.34 -21.53
C GLN A 154 18.54 -9.88 -22.90
N LYS A 155 17.89 -10.29 -24.00
CA LYS A 155 18.32 -9.92 -25.35
C LYS A 155 17.18 -9.26 -26.10
N ALA A 156 17.49 -8.19 -26.81
CA ALA A 156 16.58 -7.54 -27.75
C ALA A 156 17.20 -7.58 -29.14
N PHE A 157 16.39 -7.87 -30.15
CA PHE A 157 16.78 -7.87 -31.55
C PHE A 157 16.03 -6.79 -32.30
N GLN A 158 16.74 -6.10 -33.18
CA GLN A 158 16.12 -5.16 -34.10
C GLN A 158 15.28 -5.95 -35.10
N GLN A 159 13.98 -5.67 -35.14
CA GLN A 159 13.07 -6.29 -36.08
C GLN A 159 13.15 -5.54 -37.41
N GLU A 160 14.00 -6.00 -38.32
CA GLU A 160 13.92 -5.59 -39.71
C GLU A 160 12.86 -6.41 -40.46
N LEU A 161 12.36 -5.88 -41.57
CA LEU A 161 11.39 -6.53 -42.47
C LEU A 161 11.94 -7.81 -43.16
N ARG A 162 13.17 -8.24 -42.85
CA ARG A 162 13.82 -9.44 -43.40
C ARG A 162 14.27 -10.35 -42.27
N ASP A 163 14.06 -11.66 -42.44
CA ASP A 163 14.15 -12.73 -41.42
C ASP A 163 15.55 -13.01 -40.83
N VAL A 164 16.51 -12.08 -40.93
CA VAL A 164 17.86 -12.23 -40.35
C VAL A 164 18.03 -11.23 -39.20
N PRO A 165 18.17 -11.69 -37.94
CA PRO A 165 18.45 -10.80 -36.82
C PRO A 165 19.88 -10.24 -36.97
N ILE A 166 19.99 -8.98 -37.38
CA ILE A 166 21.28 -8.33 -37.68
C ILE A 166 21.97 -7.83 -36.41
N LYS A 167 21.22 -7.36 -35.41
CA LYS A 167 21.79 -6.74 -34.22
C LYS A 167 21.12 -7.20 -32.94
N ALA A 168 21.92 -7.80 -32.06
CA ALA A 168 21.51 -8.19 -30.72
C ALA A 168 22.02 -7.18 -29.69
N MET A 169 21.15 -6.74 -28.81
CA MET A 169 21.50 -5.87 -27.69
C MET A 169 21.17 -6.56 -26.37
N GLU A 170 22.05 -6.38 -25.38
CA GLU A 170 21.79 -6.86 -24.02
C GLU A 170 20.95 -5.86 -23.22
N VAL A 171 19.94 -6.40 -22.54
CA VAL A 171 19.02 -5.64 -21.68
C VAL A 171 19.36 -5.90 -20.22
N PRO A 172 19.47 -4.85 -19.38
CA PRO A 172 19.77 -5.03 -17.97
C PRO A 172 18.71 -5.90 -17.27
N PRO A 173 19.12 -6.91 -16.48
CA PRO A 173 18.21 -7.89 -15.91
C PRO A 173 17.51 -7.36 -14.65
N VAL A 174 16.34 -6.74 -14.82
CA VAL A 174 15.52 -6.24 -13.70
C VAL A 174 14.89 -7.40 -12.93
N SER A 175 14.97 -7.32 -11.60
CA SER A 175 14.44 -8.26 -10.62
C SER A 175 13.55 -7.52 -9.62
N ILE A 176 12.40 -8.11 -9.29
CA ILE A 176 11.46 -7.60 -8.29
C ILE A 176 11.63 -8.46 -7.04
N LEU A 177 12.06 -7.85 -5.93
CA LEU A 177 12.57 -8.60 -4.78
C LEU A 177 11.48 -9.12 -3.86
N ASN A 178 10.41 -8.35 -3.68
CA ASN A 178 9.35 -8.64 -2.72
C ASN A 178 8.06 -9.07 -3.41
N VAL A 179 8.15 -10.05 -4.30
CA VAL A 179 6.99 -10.54 -5.07
C VAL A 179 6.74 -12.01 -4.78
N ALA A 180 5.49 -12.36 -4.46
CA ALA A 180 5.05 -13.75 -4.30
C ALA A 180 4.75 -14.39 -5.65
N THR A 181 3.97 -13.68 -6.47
CA THR A 181 3.57 -14.10 -7.82
C THR A 181 3.56 -12.89 -8.74
N PHE A 182 3.90 -13.09 -10.01
CA PHE A 182 3.75 -12.05 -11.02
C PHE A 182 3.44 -12.61 -12.39
N GLU A 183 2.81 -11.76 -13.17
CA GLU A 183 2.44 -11.95 -14.56
C GLU A 183 2.88 -10.71 -15.34
N THR A 184 3.44 -10.93 -16.53
CA THR A 184 3.74 -9.85 -17.46
C THR A 184 2.49 -9.55 -18.30
N ILE A 185 2.07 -8.28 -18.32
CA ILE A 185 0.95 -7.82 -19.16
C ILE A 185 1.50 -7.31 -20.48
N GLY A 186 1.15 -7.98 -21.58
CA GLY A 186 1.64 -7.65 -22.92
C GLY A 186 3.10 -8.06 -23.13
N SER A 187 3.74 -7.50 -24.16
CA SER A 187 5.15 -7.72 -24.47
C SER A 187 6.01 -6.59 -23.91
N ALA A 188 7.21 -6.93 -23.42
CA ALA A 188 8.20 -5.91 -23.08
C ALA A 188 8.65 -5.16 -24.36
N GLU A 189 8.71 -3.85 -24.26
CA GLU A 189 9.06 -2.94 -25.34
C GLU A 189 10.50 -2.48 -25.16
N VAL A 190 11.28 -2.48 -26.24
CA VAL A 190 12.62 -1.89 -26.27
C VAL A 190 12.65 -0.85 -27.37
N ASN A 191 13.14 0.34 -27.06
CA ASN A 191 13.22 1.43 -28.01
C ASN A 191 14.58 2.12 -27.86
N MET A 192 15.19 2.48 -29.00
CA MET A 192 16.30 3.43 -29.01
C MET A 192 15.70 4.84 -29.06
N LEU A 193 15.93 5.60 -27.99
CA LEU A 193 15.40 6.95 -27.82
C LEU A 193 16.31 8.00 -28.49
N ASN A 194 17.62 7.80 -28.44
CA ASN A 194 18.58 8.70 -29.07
C ASN A 194 19.69 7.86 -29.70
N GLU A 195 19.87 7.98 -31.02
CA GLU A 195 20.86 7.22 -31.78
C GLU A 195 22.29 7.68 -31.50
N GLU A 196 22.53 8.99 -31.37
CA GLU A 196 23.87 9.57 -31.12
C GLU A 196 24.45 9.11 -29.78
N THR A 197 23.63 9.14 -28.73
CA THR A 197 24.03 8.73 -27.38
C THR A 197 23.77 7.25 -27.11
N ARG A 198 23.12 6.56 -28.07
CA ARG A 198 22.59 5.20 -27.93
C ARG A 198 21.78 5.02 -26.65
N LEU A 199 20.94 5.99 -26.32
CA LEU A 199 20.05 5.92 -25.17
C LEU A 199 18.93 4.92 -25.46
N MET A 200 18.90 3.85 -24.68
CA MET A 200 17.93 2.77 -24.79
C MET A 200 16.89 2.88 -23.68
N ARG A 201 15.66 2.51 -24.00
CA ARG A 201 14.55 2.36 -23.06
C ARG A 201 13.97 0.97 -23.17
N TRP A 202 13.95 0.25 -22.06
CA TRP A 202 13.14 -0.96 -21.89
C TRP A 202 11.93 -0.62 -21.02
N SER A 203 10.74 -1.09 -21.38
CA SER A 203 9.54 -0.93 -20.57
C SER A 203 8.70 -2.18 -20.56
N CYS A 204 8.15 -2.52 -19.40
CA CYS A 204 7.32 -3.70 -19.21
C CYS A 204 6.26 -3.46 -18.15
N MET A 205 5.05 -3.98 -18.40
CA MET A 205 3.92 -3.90 -17.48
C MET A 205 3.75 -5.21 -16.74
N TYR A 206 3.51 -5.12 -15.44
CA TYR A 206 3.41 -6.25 -14.53
C TYR A 206 2.11 -6.18 -13.74
N ARG A 207 1.54 -7.36 -13.49
CA ARG A 207 0.56 -7.63 -12.44
C ARG A 207 1.22 -8.55 -11.43
N ALA A 208 1.32 -8.14 -10.19
CA ALA A 208 2.09 -8.86 -9.18
C ALA A 208 1.40 -8.85 -7.82
N SER A 209 1.57 -9.92 -7.05
CA SER A 209 1.25 -9.95 -5.63
C SER A 209 2.51 -9.60 -4.85
N VAL A 210 2.58 -8.37 -4.34
CA VAL A 210 3.75 -7.79 -3.68
C VAL A 210 3.67 -8.01 -2.19
N LEU A 211 4.66 -8.68 -1.62
CA LEU A 211 4.76 -8.95 -0.19
C LEU A 211 5.29 -7.72 0.55
N GLN A 212 4.56 -7.30 1.57
CA GLN A 212 4.95 -6.25 2.50
C GLN A 212 5.63 -6.87 3.72
N GLN A 213 6.53 -6.11 4.34
CA GLN A 213 7.15 -6.53 5.60
C GLN A 213 6.11 -6.42 6.72
N GLU A 214 6.17 -7.33 7.70
CA GLU A 214 5.20 -7.40 8.80
C GLU A 214 5.05 -6.06 9.54
N ASP A 215 6.15 -5.35 9.72
CA ASP A 215 6.15 -4.05 10.40
C ASP A 215 5.37 -2.96 9.65
N ASN A 216 5.21 -3.08 8.33
CA ASN A 216 4.53 -2.08 7.52
C ASN A 216 3.01 -2.29 7.44
N CYS A 217 2.51 -3.44 7.90
CA CYS A 217 1.10 -3.81 7.83
C CYS A 217 0.48 -3.97 9.23
N ARG A 218 1.07 -3.31 10.23
CA ARG A 218 0.51 -3.29 11.58
C ARG A 218 -0.79 -2.50 11.61
N VAL A 219 -1.80 -3.07 12.27
CA VAL A 219 -3.16 -2.53 12.40
C VAL A 219 -3.48 -2.17 13.85
N GLU A 220 -2.45 -1.87 14.64
CA GLU A 220 -2.58 -1.50 16.05
C GLU A 220 -3.53 -0.29 16.22
N ASP A 221 -3.40 0.71 15.32
CA ASP A 221 -4.16 1.96 15.33
C ASP A 221 -5.46 1.94 14.50
N PHE A 222 -5.92 0.77 14.07
CA PHE A 222 -7.16 0.67 13.30
C PHE A 222 -8.34 1.33 14.05
N PRO A 223 -9.18 2.13 13.37
CA PRO A 223 -9.29 2.31 11.91
C PRO A 223 -8.51 3.51 11.33
N HIS A 224 -7.64 4.15 12.12
CA HIS A 224 -6.85 5.32 11.71
C HIS A 224 -5.42 4.96 11.34
N ASP A 225 -5.17 3.69 11.02
CA ASP A 225 -3.89 3.17 10.62
C ASP A 225 -3.45 3.68 9.24
N ASP A 226 -2.14 3.93 9.12
CA ASP A 226 -1.46 4.21 7.87
C ASP A 226 -0.44 3.11 7.57
N HIS A 227 -0.20 2.87 6.28
CA HIS A 227 0.71 1.82 5.83
C HIS A 227 1.60 2.33 4.71
N ASP A 228 2.87 1.91 4.73
CA ASP A 228 3.82 2.17 3.66
C ASP A 228 3.99 0.91 2.80
N LEU A 229 3.40 0.96 1.60
CA LEU A 229 3.49 -0.11 0.62
C LEU A 229 4.79 0.03 -0.17
N HIS A 230 5.62 -1.01 -0.17
CA HIS A 230 6.91 -1.01 -0.85
C HIS A 230 6.91 -1.92 -2.08
N LEU A 231 7.54 -1.42 -3.16
CA LEU A 231 7.99 -2.20 -4.31
C LEU A 231 9.52 -2.12 -4.36
N LYS A 232 10.20 -3.28 -4.34
CA LYS A 232 11.66 -3.36 -4.30
C LYS A 232 12.20 -3.87 -5.65
N LEU A 233 12.98 -3.04 -6.34
CA LEU A 233 13.53 -3.30 -7.66
C LEU A 233 15.06 -3.34 -7.63
N ALA A 234 15.68 -4.36 -8.23
CA ALA A 234 17.12 -4.49 -8.30
C ALA A 234 17.56 -5.18 -9.60
N ILE A 235 18.85 -5.10 -9.95
CA ILE A 235 19.39 -5.71 -11.19
C ILE A 235 20.23 -6.96 -10.89
N LEU A 236 19.66 -8.08 -10.43
CA LEU A 236 20.43 -9.12 -9.68
C LEU A 236 21.41 -9.99 -10.49
N THR A 237 21.12 -10.30 -11.75
CA THR A 237 21.92 -11.32 -12.47
C THR A 237 23.17 -10.74 -13.12
N ASN A 238 24.24 -11.54 -13.21
CA ASN A 238 25.51 -11.18 -13.87
C ASN A 238 26.20 -9.94 -13.26
N ARG A 239 26.18 -9.82 -11.93
CA ARG A 239 26.81 -8.72 -11.16
C ARG A 239 28.28 -8.93 -10.77
N GLY A 240 28.83 -10.12 -11.04
CA GLY A 240 30.21 -10.45 -10.68
C GLY A 240 31.23 -9.60 -11.43
N ARG A 241 32.45 -9.48 -10.87
CA ARG A 241 33.55 -8.75 -11.50
C ARG A 241 33.77 -9.22 -12.94
N GLY A 242 33.86 -8.28 -13.88
CA GLY A 242 34.08 -8.58 -15.30
C GLY A 242 32.85 -9.10 -16.06
N LYS A 243 31.68 -9.11 -15.42
CA LYS A 243 30.41 -9.33 -16.12
C LYS A 243 29.89 -8.01 -16.72
N ILE A 244 28.95 -8.11 -17.66
CA ILE A 244 28.44 -6.98 -18.42
C ILE A 244 27.72 -5.96 -17.54
N TRP A 245 27.03 -6.44 -16.49
CA TRP A 245 26.30 -5.63 -15.53
C TRP A 245 27.07 -5.47 -14.21
N ASP A 246 28.40 -5.37 -14.28
CA ASP A 246 29.26 -5.11 -13.12
C ASP A 246 28.90 -3.76 -12.46
N ARG A 247 28.58 -3.81 -11.17
CA ARG A 247 28.18 -2.66 -10.34
C ARG A 247 29.29 -1.61 -10.17
N ARG A 248 30.56 -2.00 -10.34
CA ARG A 248 31.68 -1.05 -10.30
C ARG A 248 31.59 -0.08 -11.49
N VAL A 249 30.99 -0.55 -12.58
CA VAL A 249 30.81 0.20 -13.82
C VAL A 249 29.44 0.86 -13.87
N TRP A 250 28.38 0.14 -13.47
CA TRP A 250 26.99 0.58 -13.56
C TRP A 250 26.42 1.03 -12.21
N LYS A 251 26.12 2.34 -12.11
CA LYS A 251 25.46 2.94 -10.94
C LYS A 251 23.94 2.98 -11.15
N LEU A 252 23.17 2.65 -10.12
CA LEU A 252 21.71 2.80 -10.16
C LEU A 252 21.33 4.27 -9.90
N ALA A 253 20.34 4.76 -10.65
CA ALA A 253 19.82 6.11 -10.54
C ALA A 253 18.32 6.16 -10.89
N LEU A 254 17.68 7.31 -10.66
CA LEU A 254 16.31 7.56 -11.12
C LEU A 254 16.33 8.21 -12.50
N ALA A 255 15.27 8.01 -13.27
CA ALA A 255 15.10 8.67 -14.56
C ALA A 255 14.93 10.19 -14.41
N THR A 256 15.51 10.94 -15.35
CA THR A 256 15.50 12.40 -15.39
C THR A 256 14.54 12.91 -16.46
N ALA A 257 14.34 14.23 -16.54
CA ALA A 257 13.50 14.83 -17.58
C ALA A 257 14.03 14.57 -19.00
N ASP A 258 15.36 14.43 -19.15
CA ASP A 258 16.02 14.16 -20.43
C ASP A 258 15.68 12.76 -20.96
N ASP A 259 15.47 11.79 -20.08
CA ASP A 259 15.06 10.42 -20.44
C ASP A 259 13.64 10.37 -20.99
N ALA A 260 12.78 11.31 -20.58
CA ALA A 260 11.38 11.30 -20.92
C ALA A 260 11.12 11.74 -22.37
N GLN A 261 12.08 12.40 -23.05
CA GLN A 261 12.00 12.88 -24.44
C GLN A 261 10.58 13.32 -24.86
N SER A 262 9.94 14.20 -24.08
CA SER A 262 8.56 14.69 -24.25
C SER A 262 7.39 13.69 -24.09
N SER A 263 7.65 12.40 -23.90
CA SER A 263 6.64 11.34 -23.79
C SER A 263 6.00 11.21 -22.41
N THR A 264 6.66 11.63 -21.32
CA THR A 264 6.06 11.58 -19.97
C THR A 264 6.41 12.84 -19.17
N ARG A 265 5.39 13.47 -18.57
CA ARG A 265 5.52 14.75 -17.83
C ARG A 265 6.19 14.58 -16.46
N ILE A 266 6.40 13.34 -16.01
CA ILE A 266 6.91 13.02 -14.67
C ILE A 266 8.08 12.05 -14.79
N PRO A 267 9.31 12.49 -14.45
CA PRO A 267 10.52 11.81 -14.90
C PRO A 267 10.76 10.44 -14.25
N HIS A 268 10.46 10.25 -12.96
CA HIS A 268 10.85 9.03 -12.23
C HIS A 268 9.68 8.18 -11.69
N GLY A 269 8.48 8.74 -11.54
CA GLY A 269 7.31 7.89 -11.32
C GLY A 269 5.98 8.61 -11.12
N LEU A 270 4.90 7.89 -11.39
CA LEU A 270 3.54 8.43 -11.44
C LEU A 270 2.57 7.40 -10.86
N ILE A 271 1.63 7.88 -10.05
CA ILE A 271 0.41 7.14 -9.72
C ILE A 271 -0.65 7.59 -10.70
N VAL A 272 -1.18 6.70 -11.51
CA VAL A 272 -2.24 7.07 -12.46
C VAL A 272 -3.45 7.58 -11.68
N ASP A 273 -3.99 8.75 -12.02
CA ASP A 273 -5.01 9.48 -11.24
C ASP A 273 -6.28 8.67 -10.90
N GLN A 274 -6.53 7.58 -11.62
CA GLN A 274 -7.66 6.67 -11.45
C GLN A 274 -7.34 5.44 -10.59
N ALA A 275 -6.14 5.33 -10.02
CA ALA A 275 -5.78 4.23 -9.13
C ALA A 275 -6.61 4.30 -7.85
N ARG A 276 -7.68 3.50 -7.79
CA ARG A 276 -8.49 3.33 -6.59
C ARG A 276 -7.89 2.22 -5.75
N ILE A 277 -7.57 2.52 -4.50
CA ILE A 277 -7.14 1.54 -3.52
C ILE A 277 -8.36 1.20 -2.67
N PRO A 278 -8.89 -0.03 -2.72
CA PRO A 278 -10.07 -0.38 -1.93
C PRO A 278 -9.79 -0.17 -0.44
N GLU A 279 -10.68 0.54 0.28
CA GLU A 279 -10.58 0.84 1.72
C GLU A 279 -9.45 1.79 2.12
N PHE A 280 -8.65 2.30 1.17
CA PHE A 280 -7.55 3.21 1.45
C PHE A 280 -7.58 4.41 0.51
N SER A 281 -7.19 5.55 1.06
CA SER A 281 -6.79 6.73 0.30
C SER A 281 -5.26 6.82 0.29
N TYR A 282 -4.65 7.37 -0.75
CA TYR A 282 -3.21 7.63 -0.72
C TYR A 282 -2.96 9.12 -0.53
N ASN A 283 -1.82 9.45 0.11
CA ASN A 283 -1.45 10.83 0.31
C ASN A 283 -0.96 11.45 -1.01
N LYS A 284 -1.83 12.23 -1.66
CA LYS A 284 -1.53 12.93 -2.94
C LYS A 284 -0.39 13.92 -2.82
N GLU A 285 -0.17 14.51 -1.64
CA GLU A 285 0.90 15.49 -1.41
C GLU A 285 2.27 14.81 -1.33
N ARG A 286 2.34 13.64 -0.68
CA ARG A 286 3.59 12.85 -0.60
C ARG A 286 3.92 12.14 -1.90
N GLY A 287 2.92 11.65 -2.63
CA GLY A 287 3.12 10.90 -3.87
C GLY A 287 3.92 9.60 -3.66
N LEU A 288 4.65 9.16 -4.70
CA LEU A 288 5.59 8.03 -4.61
C LEU A 288 6.93 8.52 -4.09
N GLN A 289 7.48 7.82 -3.10
CA GLN A 289 8.82 8.08 -2.59
C GLN A 289 9.79 7.05 -3.15
N PHE A 290 11.01 7.50 -3.46
CA PHE A 290 12.04 6.69 -4.07
C PHE A 290 13.29 6.73 -3.20
N GLN A 291 13.76 5.57 -2.76
CA GLN A 291 14.95 5.46 -1.93
C GLN A 291 15.83 4.30 -2.40
N PHE A 292 17.13 4.55 -2.56
CA PHE A 292 18.08 3.47 -2.76
C PHE A 292 18.48 2.90 -1.39
N CYS A 293 18.22 1.62 -1.19
CA CYS A 293 18.51 0.91 0.04
C CYS A 293 19.55 -0.18 -0.20
N GLN A 294 20.32 -0.50 0.83
CA GLN A 294 21.23 -1.64 0.81
C GLN A 294 20.43 -2.94 0.98
N LEU A 295 20.83 -3.98 0.26
CA LEU A 295 20.26 -5.32 0.34
C LEU A 295 20.88 -6.06 1.53
N ASP A 296 20.05 -6.46 2.49
CA ASP A 296 20.50 -7.13 3.71
C ASP A 296 21.08 -8.53 3.44
N HIS A 297 20.68 -9.15 2.31
CA HIS A 297 21.08 -10.49 1.90
C HIS A 297 21.51 -10.49 0.43
N GLY A 298 22.81 -10.57 0.19
CA GLY A 298 23.42 -10.71 -1.13
C GLY A 298 24.41 -11.87 -1.15
N ALA A 299 24.90 -12.26 -2.33
CA ALA A 299 25.91 -13.30 -2.47
C ALA A 299 27.17 -12.93 -1.66
N MET A 300 27.22 -13.38 -0.42
CA MET A 300 28.40 -13.38 0.43
C MET A 300 29.35 -14.44 -0.16
N ASP A 301 30.01 -14.10 -1.26
CA ASP A 301 31.26 -14.78 -1.62
C ASP A 301 32.24 -14.47 -0.48
N GLN A 302 32.23 -15.34 0.54
CA GLN A 302 33.03 -15.21 1.75
C GLN A 302 34.54 -15.21 1.47
N ASP A 303 34.96 -15.57 0.26
CA ASP A 303 36.37 -15.75 -0.10
C ASP A 303 37.06 -14.51 -0.66
N SER A 304 36.35 -13.41 -0.93
CA SER A 304 36.98 -12.19 -1.45
C SER A 304 37.24 -11.15 -0.35
N HIS A 305 38.48 -11.02 0.09
CA HIS A 305 38.99 -9.95 0.97
C HIS A 305 38.92 -8.52 0.37
N GLU A 306 38.33 -8.32 -0.80
CA GLU A 306 38.11 -6.98 -1.36
C GLU A 306 36.87 -6.35 -0.71
N GLU A 307 37.00 -5.11 -0.26
CA GLU A 307 35.96 -4.25 0.32
C GLU A 307 34.70 -4.24 -0.59
N GLN A 308 33.77 -5.16 -0.31
CA GLN A 308 32.56 -5.31 -1.11
C GLN A 308 31.60 -4.17 -0.75
N THR A 309 31.40 -3.26 -1.71
CA THR A 309 30.28 -2.32 -1.62
C THR A 309 28.97 -3.10 -1.40
N PRO A 310 28.06 -2.66 -0.51
CA PRO A 310 26.80 -3.35 -0.31
C PRO A 310 25.96 -3.28 -1.59
N GLU A 311 25.20 -4.34 -1.89
CA GLU A 311 24.29 -4.33 -3.03
C GLU A 311 23.16 -3.33 -2.80
N MET A 312 22.79 -2.56 -3.81
CA MET A 312 21.71 -1.57 -3.72
C MET A 312 20.47 -2.05 -4.47
N TYR A 313 19.29 -1.69 -3.96
CA TYR A 313 18.02 -1.81 -4.64
C TYR A 313 17.24 -0.51 -4.54
N LEU A 314 16.37 -0.26 -5.51
CA LEU A 314 15.41 0.83 -5.49
C LEU A 314 14.17 0.39 -4.71
N ARG A 315 13.87 1.08 -3.61
CA ARG A 315 12.60 1.01 -2.89
C ARG A 315 11.69 2.11 -3.40
N VAL A 316 10.52 1.72 -3.92
CA VAL A 316 9.42 2.64 -4.22
C VAL A 316 8.37 2.49 -3.14
N SER A 317 8.08 3.57 -2.42
CA SER A 317 7.14 3.57 -1.30
C SER A 317 5.89 4.38 -1.65
N LEU A 318 4.73 3.82 -1.33
CA LEU A 318 3.43 4.48 -1.41
C LEU A 318 2.79 4.48 -0.02
N ASN A 319 2.60 5.66 0.56
CA ASN A 319 1.88 5.81 1.81
C ASN A 319 0.37 5.80 1.56
N VAL A 320 -0.33 4.87 2.21
CA VAL A 320 -1.78 4.70 2.14
C VAL A 320 -2.39 4.87 3.53
N LEU A 321 -3.53 5.54 3.58
CA LEU A 321 -4.31 5.89 4.77
C LEU A 321 -5.65 5.17 4.70
N ARG A 322 -6.02 4.43 5.73
CA ARG A 322 -7.31 3.72 5.73
C ARG A 322 -8.48 4.70 5.71
N GLU A 323 -9.53 4.36 4.97
CA GLU A 323 -10.79 5.09 4.95
C GLU A 323 -11.59 4.80 6.24
N SER A 324 -11.32 5.55 7.32
CA SER A 324 -11.97 5.41 8.62
C SER A 324 -13.43 5.89 8.67
N GLY A 325 -13.94 6.48 7.59
CA GLY A 325 -15.21 7.24 7.58
C GLY A 325 -16.43 6.43 8.02
N TYR A 326 -16.46 5.13 7.76
CA TYR A 326 -17.53 4.26 8.25
C TYR A 326 -17.57 4.19 9.79
N TYR A 327 -16.42 3.94 10.42
CA TYR A 327 -16.31 3.82 11.87
C TYR A 327 -16.50 5.17 12.57
N ASP A 328 -15.90 6.22 12.02
CA ASP A 328 -15.95 7.59 12.57
C ASP A 328 -17.36 8.17 12.60
N ASN A 329 -18.16 7.91 11.55
CA ASN A 329 -19.47 8.54 11.38
C ASN A 329 -20.63 7.66 11.86
N ASN A 330 -20.46 6.34 11.92
CA ASN A 330 -21.56 5.43 12.24
C ASN A 330 -21.34 4.70 13.56
N ILE A 331 -20.20 4.02 13.73
CA ILE A 331 -20.01 3.10 14.87
C ILE A 331 -19.74 3.86 16.17
N VAL A 332 -18.72 4.72 16.19
CA VAL A 332 -18.32 5.40 17.43
C VAL A 332 -19.38 6.38 17.96
N PRO A 333 -20.03 7.22 17.13
CA PRO A 333 -21.10 8.09 17.60
C PRO A 333 -22.32 7.33 18.12
N LEU A 334 -22.65 6.19 17.50
CA LEU A 334 -23.76 5.35 17.94
C LEU A 334 -23.49 4.77 19.34
N LEU A 335 -22.29 4.23 19.58
CA LEU A 335 -21.90 3.71 20.89
C LEU A 335 -21.88 4.79 21.97
N ALA A 336 -21.34 5.97 21.64
CA ALA A 336 -21.37 7.10 22.54
C ALA A 336 -22.79 7.53 22.91
N LEU A 337 -23.70 7.55 21.93
CA LEU A 337 -25.11 7.87 22.15
C LEU A 337 -25.79 6.80 23.02
N LEU A 338 -25.54 5.50 22.75
CA LEU A 338 -26.06 4.41 23.56
C LEU A 338 -25.61 4.53 25.03
N ASN A 339 -24.35 4.91 25.28
CA ASN A 339 -23.88 5.16 26.63
C ASN A 339 -24.52 6.39 27.28
N VAL A 340 -24.78 7.47 26.53
CA VAL A 340 -25.54 8.62 27.06
C VAL A 340 -26.96 8.20 27.44
N VAL A 341 -27.62 7.38 26.61
CA VAL A 341 -28.94 6.82 26.92
C VAL A 341 -28.87 5.92 28.15
N ALA A 342 -27.86 5.05 28.28
CA ALA A 342 -27.68 4.20 29.45
C ALA A 342 -27.49 5.02 30.73
N VAL A 343 -26.74 6.12 30.68
CA VAL A 343 -26.61 7.05 31.82
C VAL A 343 -27.94 7.73 32.17
N SER A 344 -28.76 8.10 31.17
CA SER A 344 -30.06 8.73 31.43
C SER A 344 -31.03 7.81 32.19
N VAL A 345 -30.83 6.49 32.13
CA VAL A 345 -31.62 5.52 32.90
C VAL A 345 -31.44 5.71 34.41
N LEU A 346 -30.31 6.25 34.87
CA LEU A 346 -30.10 6.56 36.29
C LEU A 346 -31.05 7.66 36.81
N THR A 347 -31.71 8.42 35.93
CA THR A 347 -32.69 9.44 36.35
C THR A 347 -34.07 8.88 36.71
N PHE A 348 -34.38 7.62 36.37
CA PHE A 348 -35.62 6.98 36.82
C PHE A 348 -35.63 6.91 38.35
N GLN A 349 -36.75 6.61 38.98
CA GLN A 349 -36.73 6.40 40.44
C GLN A 349 -36.08 5.05 40.78
N ASP A 350 -35.44 4.98 41.93
CA ASP A 350 -34.80 3.76 42.46
C ASP A 350 -35.84 2.68 42.82
N THR A 351 -37.12 3.05 42.92
CA THR A 351 -38.27 2.13 43.07
C THR A 351 -38.53 1.34 41.78
N GLU A 352 -38.13 1.88 40.63
CA GLU A 352 -38.34 1.32 39.30
C GLU A 352 -37.13 0.50 38.81
N PHE A 353 -36.44 -0.19 39.72
CA PHE A 353 -35.25 -1.00 39.42
C PHE A 353 -35.44 -1.93 38.22
N PHE A 354 -36.61 -2.59 38.12
CA PHE A 354 -36.88 -3.51 37.03
C PHE A 354 -36.78 -2.83 35.66
N TYR A 355 -37.32 -1.61 35.51
CA TYR A 355 -37.24 -0.86 34.27
C TYR A 355 -35.81 -0.36 34.01
N ARG A 356 -35.11 0.10 35.05
CA ARG A 356 -33.70 0.52 34.94
C ARG A 356 -32.84 -0.64 34.42
N ALA A 357 -32.90 -1.79 35.09
CA ALA A 357 -32.14 -2.97 34.72
C ALA A 357 -32.50 -3.49 33.31
N LEU A 358 -33.80 -3.51 32.97
CA LEU A 358 -34.25 -3.98 31.67
C LEU A 358 -33.75 -3.09 30.52
N ILE A 359 -33.82 -1.77 30.67
CA ILE A 359 -33.34 -0.84 29.63
C ILE A 359 -31.83 -0.95 29.47
N THR A 360 -31.06 -0.92 30.57
CA THR A 360 -29.60 -1.02 30.51
C THR A 360 -29.15 -2.36 29.93
N LEU A 361 -29.83 -3.47 30.26
CA LEU A 361 -29.55 -4.78 29.69
C LEU A 361 -29.86 -4.85 28.19
N ASN A 362 -30.96 -4.23 27.74
CA ASN A 362 -31.28 -4.14 26.31
C ASN A 362 -30.21 -3.35 25.54
N ILE A 363 -29.70 -2.26 26.12
CA ILE A 363 -28.58 -1.50 25.53
C ILE A 363 -27.32 -2.38 25.47
N ALA A 364 -27.02 -3.15 26.53
CA ALA A 364 -25.91 -4.10 26.55
C ALA A 364 -25.96 -5.10 25.39
N PHE A 365 -27.15 -5.66 25.11
CA PHE A 365 -27.35 -6.59 24.01
C PHE A 365 -27.17 -5.93 22.64
N VAL A 366 -27.67 -4.71 22.46
CA VAL A 366 -27.47 -3.94 21.22
C VAL A 366 -25.99 -3.67 21.00
N GLU A 367 -25.28 -3.24 22.04
CA GLU A 367 -23.84 -2.98 21.98
C GLU A 367 -23.05 -4.25 21.66
N MET A 368 -23.38 -5.39 22.29
CA MET A 368 -22.77 -6.68 21.97
C MET A 368 -23.01 -7.07 20.51
N GLY A 369 -24.21 -6.81 19.97
CA GLY A 369 -24.52 -7.05 18.56
C GLY A 369 -23.69 -6.17 17.61
N ILE A 370 -23.53 -4.88 17.94
CA ILE A 370 -22.68 -3.95 17.20
C ILE A 370 -21.22 -4.43 17.25
N ARG A 371 -20.74 -4.84 18.42
CA ARG A 371 -19.40 -5.38 18.61
C ARG A 371 -19.16 -6.62 17.76
N MET A 372 -20.04 -7.62 17.82
CA MET A 372 -19.91 -8.84 17.00
C MET A 372 -19.86 -8.51 15.50
N THR A 373 -20.66 -7.54 15.08
CA THR A 373 -20.67 -7.08 13.68
C THR A 373 -19.35 -6.39 13.32
N ALA A 374 -18.86 -5.49 14.18
CA ALA A 374 -17.57 -4.83 13.98
C ALA A 374 -16.42 -5.84 13.95
N ASP A 375 -16.35 -6.76 14.91
CA ASP A 375 -15.33 -7.80 15.02
C ASP A 375 -15.27 -8.69 13.76
N SER A 376 -16.41 -8.95 13.11
CA SER A 376 -16.45 -9.72 11.85
C SER A 376 -15.76 -9.03 10.66
N HIS A 377 -15.60 -7.71 10.74
CA HIS A 377 -14.93 -6.89 9.72
C HIS A 377 -13.48 -6.55 10.10
N LEU A 378 -13.06 -6.85 11.33
CA LEU A 378 -11.71 -6.59 11.78
C LEU A 378 -10.74 -7.64 11.24
N PRO A 379 -9.49 -7.24 10.92
CA PRO A 379 -8.45 -8.20 10.59
C PRO A 379 -8.17 -9.10 11.80
N SER A 380 -8.04 -10.41 11.55
CA SER A 380 -7.65 -11.37 12.59
C SER A 380 -6.15 -11.25 12.85
N VAL A 381 -5.80 -10.58 13.95
CA VAL A 381 -4.41 -10.40 14.41
C VAL A 381 -4.27 -10.91 15.84
N GLY A 382 -3.05 -11.33 16.21
CA GLY A 382 -2.77 -11.89 17.53
C GLY A 382 -2.60 -10.85 18.66
N TYR A 383 -2.73 -9.56 18.35
CA TYR A 383 -2.62 -8.45 19.29
C TYR A 383 -3.94 -7.68 19.38
N GLU A 384 -4.11 -6.90 20.45
CA GLU A 384 -5.31 -6.09 20.65
C GLU A 384 -5.28 -4.87 19.72
N ILE A 385 -6.31 -4.75 18.88
CA ILE A 385 -6.53 -3.59 18.02
C ILE A 385 -7.16 -2.46 18.86
N ARG A 386 -6.78 -1.20 18.57
CA ARG A 386 -7.34 -0.05 19.28
C ARG A 386 -8.85 0.07 19.24
N LEU A 387 -9.51 -0.17 18.10
CA LEU A 387 -10.98 -0.16 18.04
C LEU A 387 -11.58 -1.21 18.99
N GLN A 388 -10.97 -2.39 19.12
CA GLN A 388 -11.42 -3.41 20.08
C GLN A 388 -11.26 -2.93 21.52
N ARG A 389 -10.14 -2.27 21.84
CA ARG A 389 -9.94 -1.65 23.16
C ARG A 389 -11.05 -0.64 23.47
N ILE A 390 -11.38 0.22 22.52
CA ILE A 390 -12.45 1.23 22.68
C ILE A 390 -13.81 0.56 22.86
N LEU A 391 -14.14 -0.44 22.06
CA LEU A 391 -15.37 -1.22 22.21
C LEU A 391 -15.45 -1.92 23.57
N ASN A 392 -14.33 -2.46 24.06
CA ASN A 392 -14.24 -3.06 25.40
C ASN A 392 -14.50 -2.02 26.49
N GLU A 393 -13.93 -0.82 26.38
CA GLU A 393 -14.10 0.26 27.35
C GLU A 393 -15.57 0.75 27.42
N PHE A 394 -16.23 0.91 26.27
CA PHE A 394 -17.67 1.23 26.22
C PHE A 394 -18.50 0.16 26.95
N PHE A 395 -18.22 -1.11 26.67
CA PHE A 395 -18.94 -2.23 27.27
C PHE A 395 -18.70 -2.37 28.78
N VAL A 396 -17.46 -2.17 29.24
CA VAL A 396 -17.11 -2.20 30.67
C VAL A 396 -17.86 -1.11 31.42
N MET A 397 -17.97 0.10 30.87
CA MET A 397 -18.74 1.18 31.48
C MET A 397 -20.22 0.81 31.60
N LEU A 398 -20.80 0.20 30.57
CA LEU A 398 -22.18 -0.26 30.62
C LEU A 398 -22.38 -1.35 31.69
N MET A 399 -21.46 -2.31 31.78
CA MET A 399 -21.49 -3.33 32.83
C MET A 399 -21.39 -2.73 34.24
N MET A 400 -20.59 -1.67 34.41
CA MET A 400 -20.51 -0.93 35.68
C MET A 400 -21.84 -0.26 36.05
N LEU A 401 -22.59 0.27 35.08
CA LEU A 401 -23.94 0.81 35.32
C LEU A 401 -24.94 -0.27 35.74
N VAL A 402 -24.89 -1.46 35.11
CA VAL A 402 -25.73 -2.61 35.49
C VAL A 402 -25.41 -3.06 36.92
N LEU A 403 -24.13 -3.21 37.24
CA LEU A 403 -23.67 -3.62 38.57
C LEU A 403 -24.04 -2.61 39.64
N GLU A 404 -23.93 -1.31 39.35
CA GLU A 404 -24.35 -0.28 40.29
C GLU A 404 -25.86 -0.29 40.52
N SER A 405 -26.67 -0.41 39.46
CA SER A 405 -28.12 -0.51 39.60
C SER A 405 -28.53 -1.70 40.47
N MET A 406 -27.84 -2.84 40.32
CA MET A 406 -28.04 -4.02 41.18
C MET A 406 -27.61 -3.76 42.63
N MET A 407 -26.48 -3.08 42.84
CA MET A 407 -26.00 -2.72 44.17
C MET A 407 -26.97 -1.78 44.89
N VAL A 408 -27.46 -0.74 44.23
CA VAL A 408 -28.46 0.20 44.76
C VAL A 408 -29.73 -0.55 45.18
N TYR A 409 -30.21 -1.47 44.34
CA TYR A 409 -31.37 -2.31 44.66
C TYR A 409 -31.17 -3.17 45.92
N VAL A 410 -30.03 -3.84 46.04
CA VAL A 410 -29.70 -4.69 47.20
C VAL A 410 -29.58 -3.84 48.47
N VAL A 411 -28.85 -2.72 48.41
CA VAL A 411 -28.67 -1.80 49.54
C VAL A 411 -30.04 -1.30 50.02
N ARG A 412 -30.90 -0.84 49.11
CA ARG A 412 -32.24 -0.39 49.47
C ARG A 412 -33.09 -1.48 50.11
N THR A 413 -33.05 -2.69 49.56
CA THR A 413 -33.89 -3.82 50.02
C THR A 413 -33.50 -4.32 51.41
N TYR A 414 -32.20 -4.38 51.71
CA TYR A 414 -31.72 -5.07 52.93
C TYR A 414 -31.27 -4.14 54.06
N THR A 415 -30.88 -2.90 53.77
CA THR A 415 -30.20 -2.05 54.77
C THR A 415 -31.00 -0.82 55.21
N ASN A 416 -32.23 -0.60 54.70
CA ASN A 416 -33.07 0.58 54.99
C ASN A 416 -32.26 1.90 54.90
N VAL A 417 -31.37 1.98 53.92
CA VAL A 417 -30.53 3.16 53.70
C VAL A 417 -31.40 4.30 53.15
N SER A 418 -31.08 5.52 53.58
CA SER A 418 -31.76 6.76 53.18
C SER A 418 -31.72 6.97 51.66
N GLU A 419 -32.82 7.45 51.09
CA GLU A 419 -32.96 7.80 49.66
C GLU A 419 -31.91 8.84 49.20
N TYR A 420 -31.45 9.69 50.12
CA TYR A 420 -30.36 10.62 49.83
C TYR A 420 -29.05 9.93 49.41
N PHE A 421 -28.78 8.72 49.91
CA PHE A 421 -27.57 7.98 49.56
C PHE A 421 -27.66 7.41 48.14
N THR A 422 -28.80 6.82 47.76
CA THR A 422 -29.01 6.25 46.42
C THR A 422 -29.00 7.35 45.34
N PHE A 423 -29.59 8.51 45.65
CA PHE A 423 -29.50 9.67 44.77
C PHE A 423 -28.06 10.14 44.55
N TYR A 424 -27.25 10.15 45.61
CA TYR A 424 -25.85 10.56 45.51
C TYR A 424 -25.01 9.55 44.71
N THR A 425 -25.24 8.24 44.88
CA THR A 425 -24.55 7.21 44.09
C THR A 425 -24.91 7.28 42.61
N ASP A 426 -26.21 7.39 42.29
CA ASP A 426 -26.70 7.53 40.91
C ASP A 426 -26.05 8.77 40.24
N TRP A 427 -26.03 9.91 40.95
CA TRP A 427 -25.43 11.14 40.43
C TRP A 427 -23.91 11.00 40.20
N ALA A 428 -23.18 10.46 41.18
CA ALA A 428 -21.73 10.28 41.07
C ALA A 428 -21.38 9.34 39.91
N MET A 429 -22.11 8.23 39.76
CA MET A 429 -21.93 7.28 38.66
C MET A 429 -22.25 7.90 37.31
N ALA A 430 -23.32 8.69 37.21
CA ALA A 430 -23.65 9.41 35.98
C ALA A 430 -22.52 10.35 35.55
N VAL A 431 -21.94 11.10 36.49
CA VAL A 431 -20.80 12.01 36.22
C VAL A 431 -19.57 11.23 35.77
N ILE A 432 -19.22 10.13 36.47
CA ILE A 432 -18.09 9.27 36.11
C ILE A 432 -18.28 8.67 34.72
N ALA A 433 -19.47 8.16 34.42
CA ALA A 433 -19.81 7.55 33.14
C ALA A 433 -19.71 8.54 31.98
N LEU A 434 -20.24 9.75 32.16
CA LEU A 434 -20.16 10.80 31.14
C LEU A 434 -18.72 11.29 30.95
N ALA A 435 -17.96 11.44 32.03
CA ALA A 435 -16.56 11.82 31.97
C ALA A 435 -15.72 10.76 31.24
N HIS A 436 -15.97 9.46 31.51
CA HIS A 436 -15.31 8.35 30.84
C HIS A 436 -15.67 8.27 29.36
N ASN A 437 -16.95 8.41 29.00
CA ASN A 437 -17.41 8.48 27.61
C ASN A 437 -16.73 9.64 26.85
N PHE A 438 -16.70 10.83 27.46
CA PHE A 438 -16.00 11.98 26.88
C PHE A 438 -14.49 11.74 26.72
N TYR A 439 -13.86 11.11 27.72
CA TYR A 439 -12.44 10.75 27.67
C TYR A 439 -12.13 9.80 26.52
N ILE A 440 -12.93 8.75 26.33
CA ILE A 440 -12.77 7.79 25.22
C ILE A 440 -12.94 8.49 23.88
N LEU A 441 -14.01 9.27 23.71
CA LEU A 441 -14.27 9.98 22.46
C LEU A 441 -13.15 10.95 22.10
N ASN A 442 -12.68 11.72 23.08
CA ASN A 442 -11.57 12.63 22.88
C ASN A 442 -10.29 11.85 22.53
N GLY A 443 -10.00 10.76 23.23
CA GLY A 443 -8.88 9.87 22.92
C GLY A 443 -8.96 9.27 21.52
N TYR A 444 -10.15 8.86 21.07
CA TYR A 444 -10.39 8.34 19.72
C TYR A 444 -10.13 9.40 18.65
N TYR A 445 -10.71 10.60 18.77
CA TYR A 445 -10.57 11.63 17.73
C TYR A 445 -9.24 12.38 17.77
N GLN A 446 -8.51 12.38 18.90
CA GLN A 446 -7.18 12.98 18.96
C GLN A 446 -6.15 12.26 18.09
N SER A 447 -6.26 10.94 17.89
CA SER A 447 -5.31 10.24 17.03
C SER A 447 -5.49 10.55 15.56
N LYS A 448 -6.72 10.80 15.11
CA LYS A 448 -7.00 11.19 13.73
C LYS A 448 -6.30 12.50 13.33
N ARG A 449 -5.91 13.32 14.31
CA ARG A 449 -5.17 14.58 14.09
C ARG A 449 -3.66 14.39 13.97
N ARG A 450 -3.14 13.23 14.36
CA ARG A 450 -1.74 12.87 14.14
C ARG A 450 -1.61 12.29 12.75
#